data_AF-A0A5E8HHI8-F1
#
_entry.id   AF-A0A5E8HHI8-F1
#
_cell.length_a   1.000
_cell.length_b   1.000
_cell.length_c   1.000
_cell.angle_alpha   90.00
_cell.angle_beta   90.00
_cell.angle_gamma   90.00
#
_symmetry.space_group_name_H-M   'P 1'
#
loop_
_entity.id
_entity.type
_entity.pdbx_description
1 polymer ?
#
loop_
_entity_poly.entity_id
_entity_poly.type
_entity_poly.pdbx_seq_one_letter_code
_entity_poly.pdbx_strand_id
1 'polypeptide(L)'
;MKVFFLFLSVLTSLLGFIYYYSTFRLISGLSLNGPIVTLILVGIGALVILVPVTYIFSRVSKREKTQTFFAYLSFTHFGFFSILFTLVLVMDLLRVLDFGIISDYSRFLFSTLLQLGFPIDGVTEVKNFSLAFSTIVVATALSSLGFYNAHVRLKYKKTKIPVQNLHRDLQGFKIVQISDVHIGPTIKEKFLRRVVGKINLQLPDVVVITGDLVDGPSATLKHHLKPLADIKSKYGTFYVTGNHEYYSGVLSWLPEIEKLGIHILLNENKIIHVGESNLLMAGVTDLTAGSMIKSHQTNPHRAMLGGESCDYKILLAHQPNSIYEANKVGFDLQISGHTHGGQFFPGNVLIYFAQKFVAGLHQYKGTQIYVSRGTGYWGPPFRLGAPSEISVLTLQSVE
;
A
#
# COMPACT_ATOMS: atom_id res chain seq x y z
N MET A 1 -26.39 -6.59 -4.56
CA MET A 1 -27.04 -5.77 -3.53
C MET A 1 -26.92 -6.37 -2.12
N LYS A 2 -27.33 -7.62 -1.87
CA LYS A 2 -27.21 -8.27 -0.54
C LYS A 2 -25.77 -8.30 0.03
N VAL A 3 -24.78 -8.68 -0.78
CA VAL A 3 -23.35 -8.71 -0.38
C VAL A 3 -22.83 -7.33 0.03
N PHE A 4 -23.26 -6.28 -0.67
CA PHE A 4 -22.86 -4.90 -0.37
C PHE A 4 -23.40 -4.42 0.97
N PHE A 5 -24.68 -4.68 1.26
CA PHE A 5 -25.26 -4.34 2.57
C PHE A 5 -24.65 -5.17 3.69
N LEU A 6 -24.37 -6.46 3.47
CA LEU A 6 -23.67 -7.28 4.46
C LEU A 6 -22.28 -6.72 4.77
N PHE A 7 -21.50 -6.39 3.73
CA PHE A 7 -20.19 -5.74 3.90
C PHE A 7 -20.29 -4.44 4.69
N LEU A 8 -21.24 -3.57 4.35
CA LEU A 8 -21.43 -2.29 5.03
C LEU A 8 -21.81 -2.47 6.50
N SER A 9 -22.68 -3.43 6.81
CA SER A 9 -23.07 -3.76 8.18
C SER A 9 -21.89 -4.29 8.99
N VAL A 10 -21.12 -5.22 8.44
CA VAL A 10 -19.92 -5.77 9.10
C VAL A 10 -18.89 -4.67 9.35
N LEU A 11 -18.62 -3.82 8.34
CA LEU A 11 -17.71 -2.69 8.46
C LEU A 11 -18.18 -1.71 9.55
N THR A 12 -19.45 -1.34 9.54
CA THR A 12 -20.01 -0.40 10.52
C THR A 12 -19.96 -0.96 11.94
N SER A 13 -20.28 -2.24 12.14
CA SER A 13 -20.17 -2.92 13.44
C SER A 13 -18.73 -2.97 13.95
N LEU A 14 -17.78 -3.30 13.07
CA LEU A 14 -16.36 -3.33 13.41
C LEU A 14 -15.85 -1.94 13.79
N LEU A 15 -16.18 -0.90 13.01
CA LEU A 15 -15.84 0.48 13.33
C LEU A 15 -16.48 0.92 14.65
N GLY A 16 -17.74 0.56 14.87
CA GLY A 16 -18.45 0.82 16.13
C GLY A 16 -17.71 0.24 17.33
N PHE A 17 -17.28 -1.02 17.24
CA PHE A 17 -16.49 -1.66 18.29
C PHE A 17 -15.14 -0.95 18.52
N ILE A 18 -14.37 -0.72 17.45
CA ILE A 18 -13.05 -0.07 17.52
C ILE A 18 -13.17 1.32 18.17
N TYR A 19 -14.19 2.09 17.78
CA TYR A 19 -14.34 3.47 18.21
C TYR A 19 -14.85 3.52 19.65
N TYR A 20 -15.84 2.69 19.98
CA TYR A 20 -16.35 2.57 21.33
C TYR A 20 -15.25 2.14 22.30
N TYR A 21 -14.52 1.06 21.98
CA TYR A 21 -13.43 0.56 22.83
C TYR A 21 -12.36 1.62 23.06
N SER A 22 -11.84 2.23 21.99
CA SER A 22 -10.81 3.26 22.07
C SER A 22 -11.28 4.45 22.90
N THR A 23 -12.49 4.93 22.64
CA THR A 23 -13.08 6.08 23.33
C THR A 23 -13.30 5.78 24.82
N PHE A 24 -13.90 4.64 25.14
CA PHE A 24 -14.16 4.24 26.53
C PHE A 24 -12.87 4.16 27.35
N ARG A 25 -11.83 3.54 26.78
CA ARG A 25 -10.51 3.45 27.43
C ARG A 25 -9.86 4.81 27.64
N LEU A 26 -9.96 5.71 26.67
CA LEU A 26 -9.37 7.05 26.77
C LEU A 26 -10.15 7.96 27.73
N ILE A 27 -11.50 7.91 27.73
CA ILE A 27 -12.35 8.64 28.69
C ILE A 27 -12.01 8.23 30.12
N SER A 28 -11.92 6.92 30.37
CA SER A 28 -11.54 6.40 31.68
C SER A 28 -10.10 6.79 32.06
N GLY A 29 -9.17 6.78 31.10
CA GLY A 29 -7.78 7.18 31.34
C GLY A 29 -7.60 8.66 31.63
N LEU A 30 -8.39 9.53 31.00
CA LEU A 30 -8.34 10.98 31.14
C LEU A 30 -9.21 11.51 32.30
N SER A 31 -9.80 10.63 33.12
CA SER A 31 -10.71 10.99 34.22
C SER A 31 -11.88 11.89 33.79
N LEU A 32 -12.34 11.78 32.53
CA LEU A 32 -13.44 12.62 32.03
C LEU A 32 -14.78 12.15 32.59
N ASN A 33 -15.62 13.09 33.03
CA ASN A 33 -16.93 12.82 33.61
C ASN A 33 -17.96 13.91 33.23
N GLY A 34 -19.25 13.68 33.53
CA GLY A 34 -20.31 14.65 33.29
C GLY A 34 -20.67 14.86 31.81
N PRO A 35 -21.24 16.02 31.45
CA PRO A 35 -21.82 16.25 30.11
C PRO A 35 -20.84 16.11 28.95
N ILE A 36 -19.55 16.35 29.19
CA ILE A 36 -18.51 16.21 28.15
C ILE A 36 -18.36 14.76 27.67
N VAL A 37 -18.54 13.77 28.56
CA VAL A 37 -18.51 12.35 28.20
C VAL A 37 -19.67 12.02 27.27
N THR A 38 -20.88 12.49 27.59
CA THR A 38 -22.05 12.32 26.72
C THR A 38 -21.81 12.94 25.36
N LEU A 39 -21.26 14.16 25.31
CA LEU A 39 -20.93 14.83 24.05
C LEU A 39 -19.91 14.05 23.21
N ILE A 40 -18.85 13.52 23.84
CA ILE A 40 -17.85 12.68 23.17
C ILE A 40 -18.49 11.41 22.62
N LEU A 41 -19.30 10.70 23.41
CA LEU A 41 -19.96 9.47 22.99
C LEU A 41 -20.94 9.70 21.84
N VAL A 42 -21.72 10.79 21.87
CA VAL A 42 -22.60 11.19 20.77
C VAL A 42 -21.78 11.52 19.52
N GLY A 43 -20.70 12.28 19.67
CA GLY A 43 -19.79 12.60 18.57
C GLY A 43 -19.18 11.35 17.94
N ILE A 44 -18.74 10.39 18.75
CA ILE A 44 -18.21 9.11 18.26
C ILE A 44 -19.30 8.28 17.57
N GLY A 45 -20.51 8.23 18.12
CA GLY A 45 -21.66 7.60 17.46
C GLY A 45 -21.93 8.19 16.08
N ALA A 46 -21.85 9.52 15.93
CA ALA A 46 -21.96 10.17 14.64
C ALA A 46 -20.80 9.81 13.69
N LEU A 47 -19.57 9.72 14.19
CA LEU A 47 -18.38 9.37 13.41
C LEU A 47 -18.43 7.92 12.88
N VAL A 48 -18.94 6.97 13.66
CA VAL A 48 -19.14 5.57 13.23
C VAL A 48 -20.02 5.50 11.98
N ILE A 49 -21.07 6.32 11.92
CA ILE A 49 -21.99 6.39 10.77
C ILE A 49 -21.36 7.20 9.62
N LEU A 50 -20.59 8.25 9.95
CA LEU A 50 -19.99 9.15 8.98
C LEU A 50 -19.06 8.43 8.00
N VAL A 51 -18.28 7.44 8.44
CA VAL A 51 -17.32 6.73 7.57
C VAL A 51 -18.01 5.96 6.44
N PRO A 52 -18.97 5.04 6.71
CA PRO A 52 -19.78 4.40 5.68
C PRO A 52 -20.48 5.38 4.74
N VAL A 53 -21.08 6.45 5.30
CA VAL A 53 -21.84 7.43 4.51
C VAL A 53 -20.92 8.20 3.57
N THR A 54 -19.82 8.74 4.08
CA THR A 54 -18.82 9.47 3.29
C THR A 54 -18.14 8.57 2.27
N TYR A 55 -17.89 7.29 2.60
CA TYR A 55 -17.41 6.30 1.64
C TYR A 55 -18.41 6.11 0.49
N ILE A 56 -19.70 5.94 0.77
CA ILE A 56 -20.73 5.82 -0.26
C ILE A 56 -20.77 7.08 -1.14
N PHE A 57 -20.79 8.27 -0.53
CA PHE A 57 -20.75 9.54 -1.28
C PHE A 57 -19.51 9.65 -2.17
N SER A 58 -18.35 9.17 -1.71
CA SER A 58 -17.12 9.10 -2.51
C SER A 58 -17.20 8.11 -3.68
N ARG A 59 -18.16 7.19 -3.70
CA ARG A 59 -18.35 6.24 -4.82
C ARG A 59 -19.45 6.68 -5.78
N VAL A 60 -20.50 7.34 -5.28
CA VAL A 60 -21.67 7.72 -6.11
C VAL A 60 -21.56 9.14 -6.70
N SER A 61 -20.74 10.02 -6.11
CA SER A 61 -20.59 11.39 -6.62
C SER A 61 -19.96 11.41 -8.01
N LYS A 62 -20.65 12.06 -8.96
CA LYS A 62 -20.11 12.35 -10.31
C LYS A 62 -19.15 13.54 -10.31
N ARG A 63 -19.13 14.35 -9.24
CA ARG A 63 -18.23 15.51 -9.12
C ARG A 63 -16.96 15.08 -8.41
N GLU A 64 -15.82 15.17 -9.10
CA GLU A 64 -14.52 14.76 -8.58
C GLU A 64 -14.13 15.46 -7.29
N LYS A 65 -14.30 16.79 -7.18
CA LYS A 65 -13.96 17.52 -5.95
C LYS A 65 -14.72 17.00 -4.73
N THR A 66 -16.01 16.72 -4.90
CA THR A 66 -16.86 16.14 -3.86
C THR A 66 -16.42 14.71 -3.54
N GLN A 67 -16.07 13.93 -4.56
CA GLN A 67 -15.52 12.59 -4.42
C GLN A 67 -14.26 12.57 -3.56
N THR A 68 -13.29 13.43 -3.92
CA THR A 68 -12.00 13.58 -3.24
C THR A 68 -12.18 14.04 -1.81
N PHE A 69 -13.04 15.04 -1.56
CA PHE A 69 -13.30 15.54 -0.21
C PHE A 69 -13.81 14.43 0.72
N PHE A 70 -14.86 13.70 0.30
CA PHE A 70 -15.43 12.64 1.11
C PHE A 70 -14.50 11.42 1.24
N ALA A 71 -13.71 11.12 0.20
CA ALA A 71 -12.70 10.06 0.29
C ALA A 71 -11.61 10.42 1.31
N TYR A 72 -11.07 11.66 1.29
CA TYR A 72 -10.10 12.09 2.30
C TYR A 72 -10.69 12.05 3.70
N LEU A 73 -11.93 12.51 3.88
CA LEU A 73 -12.62 12.47 5.17
C LEU A 73 -12.74 11.03 5.68
N SER A 74 -13.24 10.12 4.85
CA SER A 74 -13.43 8.70 5.19
C SER A 74 -12.10 8.00 5.49
N PHE A 75 -11.14 8.08 4.57
CA PHE A 75 -9.89 7.32 4.63
C PHE A 75 -8.91 7.84 5.69
N THR A 76 -8.81 9.16 5.89
CA THR A 76 -7.96 9.73 6.94
C THR A 76 -8.49 9.35 8.31
N HIS A 77 -9.81 9.42 8.47
CA HIS A 77 -10.47 9.05 9.70
C HIS A 77 -10.30 7.55 10.00
N PHE A 78 -10.53 6.68 9.01
CA PHE A 78 -10.30 5.24 9.16
C PHE A 78 -8.85 4.92 9.56
N GLY A 79 -7.88 5.52 8.88
CA GLY A 79 -6.46 5.35 9.21
C GLY A 79 -6.13 5.81 10.63
N PHE A 80 -6.63 6.98 11.06
CA PHE A 80 -6.33 7.53 12.38
C PHE A 80 -6.85 6.60 13.47
N PHE A 81 -8.10 6.14 13.36
CA PHE A 81 -8.69 5.24 14.34
C PHE A 81 -8.05 3.84 14.33
N SER A 82 -7.53 3.35 13.20
CA SER A 82 -6.76 2.12 13.16
C SER A 82 -5.46 2.21 13.96
N ILE A 83 -4.72 3.33 13.80
CA ILE A 83 -3.51 3.61 14.60
C ILE A 83 -3.88 3.78 16.07
N LEU A 84 -4.89 4.61 16.37
CA LEU A 84 -5.32 4.89 17.74
C LEU A 84 -5.75 3.62 18.47
N PHE A 85 -6.61 2.80 17.86
CA PHE A 85 -7.07 1.55 18.45
C PHE A 85 -5.91 0.61 18.80
N THR A 86 -4.95 0.48 17.88
CA THR A 86 -3.77 -0.33 18.11
C THR A 86 -2.95 0.20 19.28
N LEU A 87 -2.76 1.52 19.37
CA LEU A 87 -2.04 2.14 20.48
C LEU A 87 -2.80 2.03 21.79
N VAL A 88 -4.14 2.03 21.80
CA VAL A 88 -4.95 1.74 23.00
C VAL A 88 -4.73 0.30 23.46
N LEU A 89 -4.65 -0.67 22.55
CA LEU A 89 -4.30 -2.05 22.91
C LEU A 89 -2.88 -2.15 23.52
N VAL A 90 -1.91 -1.43 22.93
CA VAL A 90 -0.55 -1.34 23.48
C VAL A 90 -0.56 -0.65 24.84
N MET A 91 -1.33 0.42 25.01
CA MET A 91 -1.48 1.14 26.26
C MET A 91 -2.02 0.23 27.37
N ASP A 92 -3.05 -0.57 27.07
CA ASP A 92 -3.60 -1.54 28.02
C ASP A 92 -2.59 -2.65 28.36
N LEU A 93 -1.82 -3.12 27.37
CA LEU A 93 -0.74 -4.08 27.58
C LEU A 93 0.36 -3.51 28.50
N LEU A 94 0.79 -2.27 28.24
CA LEU A 94 1.78 -1.56 29.06
C LEU A 94 1.27 -1.33 30.49
N ARG A 95 -0.04 -1.11 30.67
CA ARG A 95 -0.64 -0.97 32.00
C ARG A 95 -0.51 -2.26 32.82
N VAL A 96 -0.67 -3.42 32.18
CA VAL A 96 -0.60 -4.75 32.83
C VAL A 96 0.86 -5.20 33.02
N LEU A 97 1.73 -4.94 32.04
CA LEU A 97 3.15 -5.36 32.05
C LEU A 97 4.09 -4.33 32.72
N ASP A 98 3.57 -3.40 33.51
CA ASP A 98 4.37 -2.35 34.12
C ASP A 98 5.25 -2.91 35.26
N PHE A 99 6.52 -3.16 34.98
CA PHE A 99 7.54 -3.59 35.96
C PHE A 99 8.07 -2.43 36.82
N GLY A 100 7.23 -1.43 37.12
CA GLY A 100 7.58 -0.27 37.95
C GLY A 100 8.04 0.96 37.16
N ILE A 101 8.46 0.85 35.91
CA ILE A 101 8.98 1.98 35.11
C ILE A 101 7.93 3.09 34.95
N ILE A 102 6.72 2.73 34.50
CA ILE A 102 5.65 3.70 34.25
C ILE A 102 5.14 4.21 35.61
N SER A 103 5.05 3.33 36.60
CA SER A 103 4.65 3.68 37.97
C SER A 103 5.61 4.68 38.62
N ASP A 104 6.93 4.49 38.51
CA ASP A 104 7.94 5.35 39.10
C ASP A 104 7.95 6.73 38.43
N TYR A 105 7.87 6.78 37.10
CA TYR A 105 7.70 8.04 36.38
C TYR A 105 6.41 8.77 36.79
N SER A 106 5.32 8.02 36.98
CA SER A 106 4.04 8.59 37.44
C SER A 106 4.12 9.11 38.87
N ARG A 107 4.90 8.48 39.77
CA ARG A 107 5.17 9.01 41.12
C ARG A 107 5.94 10.32 41.08
N PHE A 108 6.96 10.40 40.22
CA PHE A 108 7.72 11.62 40.03
C PHE A 108 6.82 12.77 39.52
N LEU A 109 6.04 12.52 38.47
CA LEU A 109 5.08 13.51 37.95
C LEU A 109 4.04 13.91 39.00
N PHE A 110 3.47 12.94 39.72
CA PHE A 110 2.51 13.19 40.79
C PHE A 110 3.09 14.13 41.85
N SER A 111 4.32 13.87 42.33
CA SER A 111 4.98 14.74 43.32
C SER A 111 5.21 16.16 42.81
N THR A 112 5.56 16.31 41.53
CA THR A 112 5.77 17.61 40.88
C THR A 112 4.46 18.39 40.75
N LEU A 113 3.40 17.73 40.29
CA LEU A 113 2.08 18.36 40.11
C LEU A 113 1.45 18.77 41.45
N LEU A 114 1.63 17.97 42.50
CA LEU A 114 1.21 18.36 43.86
C LEU A 114 1.95 19.61 44.35
N GLN A 115 3.27 19.71 44.12
CA GLN A 115 4.05 20.90 44.48
C GLN A 115 3.59 22.16 43.72
N LEU A 116 3.10 21.99 42.49
CA LEU A 116 2.53 23.07 41.68
C LEU A 116 1.07 23.41 42.04
N GLY A 117 0.46 22.70 43.00
CA GLY A 117 -0.89 22.97 43.48
C GLY A 117 -2.02 22.43 42.60
N PHE A 118 -1.75 21.45 41.73
CA PHE A 118 -2.79 20.82 40.92
C PHE A 118 -3.66 19.87 41.77
N PRO A 119 -5.00 19.88 41.58
CA PRO A 119 -5.91 18.97 42.28
C PRO A 119 -5.88 17.58 41.61
N ILE A 120 -5.03 16.69 42.11
CA ILE A 120 -4.87 15.31 41.62
C ILE A 120 -5.01 14.32 42.77
N ASP A 121 -5.72 13.22 42.54
CA ASP A 121 -6.16 12.30 43.59
C ASP A 121 -5.14 11.19 43.87
N GLY A 122 -4.23 10.89 42.93
CA GLY A 122 -3.18 9.90 43.18
C GLY A 122 -2.28 9.54 42.00
N VAL A 123 -1.24 8.76 42.30
CA VAL A 123 -0.27 8.26 41.31
C VAL A 123 -0.94 7.45 40.20
N THR A 124 -1.96 6.66 40.54
CA THR A 124 -2.72 5.85 39.57
C THR A 124 -3.47 6.73 38.57
N GLU A 125 -4.02 7.86 39.03
CA GLU A 125 -4.66 8.84 38.16
C GLU A 125 -3.64 9.45 37.19
N VAL A 126 -2.50 9.93 37.71
CA VAL A 126 -1.41 10.48 36.88
C VAL A 126 -0.90 9.46 35.86
N LYS A 127 -0.76 8.19 36.25
CA LYS A 127 -0.37 7.10 35.35
C LYS A 127 -1.38 6.92 34.22
N ASN A 128 -2.65 6.80 34.56
CA ASN A 128 -3.73 6.59 33.59
C ASN A 128 -3.87 7.78 32.63
N PHE A 129 -3.81 8.99 33.16
CA PHE A 129 -3.84 10.22 32.37
C PHE A 129 -2.66 10.28 31.42
N SER A 130 -1.44 10.07 31.93
CA SER A 130 -0.21 10.11 31.13
C SER A 130 -0.23 9.11 29.99
N LEU A 131 -0.68 7.88 30.24
CA LEU A 131 -0.81 6.83 29.24
C LEU A 131 -1.85 7.17 28.17
N ALA A 132 -3.06 7.61 28.58
CA ALA A 132 -4.14 7.96 27.66
C ALA A 132 -3.79 9.19 26.81
N PHE A 133 -3.25 10.24 27.45
CA PHE A 133 -2.81 11.45 26.77
C PHE A 133 -1.68 11.16 25.79
N SER A 134 -0.64 10.42 26.22
CA SER A 134 0.46 10.03 25.33
C SER A 134 -0.03 9.19 24.15
N THR A 135 -1.01 8.32 24.35
CA THR A 135 -1.62 7.53 23.28
C THR A 135 -2.25 8.40 22.20
N ILE A 136 -3.00 9.43 22.59
CA ILE A 136 -3.62 10.38 21.65
C ILE A 136 -2.55 11.20 20.93
N VAL A 137 -1.55 11.70 21.66
CA VAL A 137 -0.43 12.48 21.09
C VAL A 137 0.35 11.65 20.07
N VAL A 138 0.72 10.42 20.42
CA VAL A 138 1.46 9.51 19.54
C VAL A 138 0.60 9.10 18.33
N ALA A 139 -0.68 8.79 18.52
CA ALA A 139 -1.59 8.47 17.41
C ALA A 139 -1.69 9.62 16.41
N THR A 140 -1.79 10.85 16.93
CA THR A 140 -1.84 12.07 16.11
C THR A 140 -0.52 12.28 15.38
N ALA A 141 0.61 12.23 16.09
CA ALA A 141 1.95 12.40 15.49
C ALA A 141 2.25 11.36 14.41
N LEU A 142 1.95 10.08 14.67
CA LEU A 142 2.11 9.00 13.70
C LEU A 142 1.18 9.20 12.49
N SER A 143 -0.08 9.56 12.70
CA SER A 143 -1.02 9.81 11.60
C SER A 143 -0.56 10.99 10.73
N SER A 144 -0.12 12.10 11.34
CA SER A 144 0.43 13.25 10.62
C SER A 144 1.70 12.90 9.84
N LEU A 145 2.62 12.16 10.46
CA LEU A 145 3.84 11.67 9.80
C LEU A 145 3.50 10.73 8.64
N GLY A 146 2.53 9.83 8.85
CA GLY A 146 2.04 8.90 7.84
C GLY A 146 1.45 9.63 6.65
N PHE A 147 0.60 10.62 6.91
CA PHE A 147 -0.01 11.47 5.89
C PHE A 147 1.04 12.24 5.08
N TYR A 148 1.99 12.86 5.76
CA TYR A 148 3.10 13.58 5.13
C TYR A 148 3.92 12.65 4.23
N ASN A 149 4.29 11.46 4.73
CA ASN A 149 5.07 10.49 3.97
C ASN A 149 4.33 10.05 2.69
N ALA A 150 3.02 9.83 2.76
CA ALA A 150 2.21 9.40 1.62
C ALA A 150 2.14 10.44 0.49
N HIS A 151 2.16 11.74 0.80
CA HIS A 151 1.98 12.81 -0.20
C HIS A 151 3.29 13.44 -0.69
N VAL A 152 4.31 13.44 0.16
CA VAL A 152 5.56 14.18 -0.08
C VAL A 152 6.71 13.23 -0.41
N ARG A 153 6.83 12.12 0.32
CA ARG A 153 8.00 11.24 0.23
C ARG A 153 7.80 10.10 -0.77
N LEU A 154 8.11 10.39 -2.03
CA LEU A 154 8.34 9.38 -3.05
C LEU A 154 9.85 9.21 -3.28
N LYS A 155 10.43 8.07 -2.92
CA LYS A 155 11.89 7.82 -3.01
C LYS A 155 12.22 6.85 -4.14
N TYR A 156 13.46 6.92 -4.64
CA TYR A 156 14.01 5.83 -5.45
C TYR A 156 14.47 4.71 -4.54
N LYS A 157 14.09 3.47 -4.86
CA LYS A 157 14.67 2.27 -4.25
C LYS A 157 15.57 1.60 -5.28
N LYS A 158 16.87 1.91 -5.22
CA LYS A 158 17.87 1.31 -6.10
C LYS A 158 18.27 -0.07 -5.57
N THR A 159 18.15 -1.10 -6.40
CA THR A 159 18.46 -2.48 -6.05
C THR A 159 19.24 -3.12 -7.18
N LYS A 160 20.36 -3.75 -6.85
CA LYS A 160 21.13 -4.51 -7.82
C LYS A 160 20.60 -5.95 -7.81
N ILE A 161 20.34 -6.49 -8.99
CA ILE A 161 19.92 -7.88 -9.17
C ILE A 161 21.17 -8.67 -9.55
N PRO A 162 21.74 -9.46 -8.62
CA PRO A 162 22.89 -10.30 -8.92
C PRO A 162 22.48 -11.43 -9.86
N VAL A 163 23.22 -11.62 -10.95
CA VAL A 163 22.97 -12.68 -11.93
C VAL A 163 24.26 -13.42 -12.23
N GLN A 164 24.24 -14.74 -12.07
CA GLN A 164 25.36 -15.59 -12.47
C GLN A 164 25.38 -15.73 -14.00
N ASN A 165 26.56 -15.65 -14.61
CA ASN A 165 26.74 -15.75 -16.06
C ASN A 165 25.88 -14.75 -16.86
N LEU A 166 25.70 -13.52 -16.36
CA LEU A 166 24.95 -12.49 -17.06
C LEU A 166 25.61 -12.16 -18.41
N HIS A 167 24.85 -12.19 -19.50
CA HIS A 167 25.35 -11.79 -20.80
C HIS A 167 25.87 -10.34 -20.76
N ARG A 168 27.02 -10.08 -21.39
CA ARG A 168 27.72 -8.78 -21.33
C ARG A 168 26.83 -7.59 -21.70
N ASP A 169 25.94 -7.77 -22.68
CA ASP A 169 25.05 -6.70 -23.16
C ASP A 169 23.90 -6.37 -22.19
N LEU A 170 23.62 -7.25 -21.23
CA LEU A 170 22.65 -7.02 -20.15
C LEU A 170 23.31 -6.40 -18.90
N GLN A 171 24.63 -6.24 -18.89
CA GLN A 171 25.32 -5.62 -17.77
C GLN A 171 24.85 -4.17 -17.58
N GLY A 172 24.28 -3.88 -16.40
CA GLY A 172 23.75 -2.56 -16.10
C GLY A 172 22.36 -2.28 -16.67
N PHE A 173 21.70 -3.28 -17.28
CA PHE A 173 20.34 -3.15 -17.80
C PHE A 173 19.40 -2.67 -16.69
N LYS A 174 18.73 -1.55 -16.93
CA LYS A 174 17.99 -0.78 -15.91
C LYS A 174 16.49 -0.88 -16.11
N ILE A 175 15.85 -1.53 -15.15
CA ILE A 175 14.40 -1.71 -15.09
C ILE A 175 13.85 -0.73 -14.05
N VAL A 176 12.99 0.19 -14.46
CA VAL A 176 12.28 1.07 -13.52
C VAL A 176 10.87 0.56 -13.31
N GLN A 177 10.54 0.20 -12.08
CA GLN A 177 9.23 -0.30 -11.70
C GLN A 177 8.43 0.76 -10.96
N ILE A 178 7.16 0.89 -11.33
CA ILE A 178 6.10 1.42 -10.48
C ILE A 178 5.03 0.35 -10.26
N SER A 179 4.31 0.44 -9.15
CA SER A 179 3.29 -0.53 -8.76
C SER A 179 2.32 0.12 -7.78
N ASP A 180 1.10 -0.38 -7.65
CA ASP A 180 0.18 0.03 -6.57
C ASP A 180 0.03 1.55 -6.50
N VAL A 181 -0.24 2.16 -7.66
CA VAL A 181 -0.40 3.61 -7.81
C VAL A 181 -1.76 4.04 -7.29
N HIS A 182 -2.79 3.22 -7.50
CA HIS A 182 -4.17 3.46 -7.08
C HIS A 182 -4.72 4.83 -7.50
N ILE A 183 -4.61 5.17 -8.79
CA ILE A 183 -5.29 6.33 -9.34
C ILE A 183 -6.78 6.20 -9.05
N GLY A 184 -7.31 7.17 -8.33
CA GLY A 184 -8.58 7.01 -7.63
C GLY A 184 -9.10 8.34 -7.07
N PRO A 185 -9.91 8.34 -6.01
CA PRO A 185 -10.46 9.56 -5.44
C PRO A 185 -9.42 10.53 -4.87
N THR A 186 -8.31 10.04 -4.33
CA THR A 186 -7.30 10.87 -3.64
C THR A 186 -5.96 10.95 -4.38
N ILE A 187 -5.61 9.94 -5.20
CA ILE A 187 -4.42 9.96 -6.06
C ILE A 187 -4.85 10.27 -7.50
N LYS A 188 -4.28 11.33 -8.08
CA LYS A 188 -4.74 11.96 -9.32
C LYS A 188 -3.58 12.27 -10.26
N GLU A 189 -3.89 12.83 -11.43
CA GLU A 189 -2.94 13.19 -12.49
C GLU A 189 -1.68 13.92 -12.00
N LYS A 190 -1.81 14.88 -11.08
CA LYS A 190 -0.68 15.65 -10.54
C LYS A 190 0.36 14.76 -9.86
N PHE A 191 -0.08 13.72 -9.15
CA PHE A 191 0.81 12.74 -8.55
C PHE A 191 1.51 11.93 -9.64
N LEU A 192 0.75 11.42 -10.60
CA LEU A 192 1.29 10.58 -11.67
C LEU A 192 2.30 11.34 -12.56
N ARG A 193 2.04 12.61 -12.85
CA ARG A 193 2.99 13.48 -13.58
C ARG A 193 4.33 13.61 -12.85
N ARG A 194 4.30 13.71 -11.51
CA ARG A 194 5.53 13.72 -10.69
C ARG A 194 6.25 12.38 -10.74
N VAL A 195 5.50 11.27 -10.70
CA VAL A 195 6.05 9.91 -10.83
C VAL A 195 6.74 9.75 -12.18
N VAL A 196 6.07 10.09 -13.28
CA VAL A 196 6.63 9.97 -14.64
C VAL A 196 7.87 10.85 -14.82
N GLY A 197 7.84 12.08 -14.32
CA GLY A 197 9.03 12.94 -14.30
C GLY A 197 10.21 12.26 -13.59
N LYS A 198 9.96 11.60 -12.44
CA LYS A 198 10.99 10.85 -11.72
C LYS A 198 11.45 9.57 -12.45
N ILE A 199 10.56 8.87 -13.15
CA ILE A 199 10.93 7.71 -13.98
C ILE A 199 11.90 8.15 -15.07
N ASN A 200 11.56 9.20 -15.81
CA ASN A 200 12.36 9.68 -16.94
C ASN A 200 13.76 10.15 -16.52
N LEU A 201 13.90 10.71 -15.31
CA LEU A 201 15.22 11.07 -14.73
C LEU A 201 16.14 9.86 -14.49
N GLN A 202 15.62 8.64 -14.46
CA GLN A 202 16.45 7.44 -14.28
C GLN A 202 17.02 6.90 -15.60
N LEU A 203 16.59 7.41 -16.77
CA LEU A 203 17.00 6.91 -18.09
C LEU A 203 16.88 5.37 -18.15
N PRO A 204 15.65 4.83 -18.04
CA PRO A 204 15.43 3.38 -18.00
C PRO A 204 15.61 2.73 -19.37
N ASP A 205 16.10 1.49 -19.36
CA ASP A 205 16.03 0.63 -20.54
C ASP A 205 14.58 0.17 -20.75
N VAL A 206 13.91 -0.24 -19.67
CA VAL A 206 12.48 -0.58 -19.65
C VAL A 206 11.79 0.01 -18.43
N VAL A 207 10.51 0.31 -18.59
CA VAL A 207 9.62 0.64 -17.48
C VAL A 207 8.60 -0.48 -17.32
N VAL A 208 8.34 -0.89 -16.09
CA VAL A 208 7.37 -1.94 -15.78
C VAL A 208 6.35 -1.44 -14.77
N ILE A 209 5.08 -1.72 -15.01
CA ILE A 209 3.95 -1.37 -14.15
C ILE A 209 3.31 -2.67 -13.68
N THR A 210 3.51 -3.02 -12.41
CA THR A 210 3.15 -4.35 -11.89
C THR A 210 1.81 -4.35 -11.16
N GLY A 211 0.76 -3.85 -11.81
CA GLY A 211 -0.63 -3.90 -11.32
C GLY A 211 -1.04 -2.80 -10.35
N ASP A 212 -2.34 -2.79 -10.04
CA ASP A 212 -3.02 -1.86 -9.13
C ASP A 212 -2.75 -0.39 -9.49
N LEU A 213 -2.95 -0.08 -10.77
CA LEU A 213 -2.81 1.26 -11.30
C LEU A 213 -4.04 2.13 -10.96
N VAL A 214 -5.22 1.53 -10.81
CA VAL A 214 -6.52 2.24 -10.76
C VAL A 214 -7.52 1.68 -9.74
N ASP A 215 -8.28 2.57 -9.09
CA ASP A 215 -9.27 2.27 -8.03
C ASP A 215 -10.71 2.70 -8.38
N GLY A 216 -11.03 2.80 -9.66
CA GLY A 216 -12.36 3.17 -10.12
C GLY A 216 -12.55 3.06 -11.62
N PRO A 217 -13.75 3.40 -12.13
CA PRO A 217 -14.10 3.18 -13.52
C PRO A 217 -13.34 4.10 -14.48
N SER A 218 -12.89 3.53 -15.60
CA SER A 218 -12.17 4.21 -16.68
C SER A 218 -12.91 5.45 -17.20
N ALA A 219 -14.25 5.40 -17.27
CA ALA A 219 -15.10 6.51 -17.68
C ALA A 219 -14.84 7.82 -16.90
N THR A 220 -14.41 7.71 -15.65
CA THR A 220 -14.12 8.86 -14.78
C THR A 220 -12.62 9.11 -14.64
N LEU A 221 -11.80 8.07 -14.54
CA LEU A 221 -10.40 8.22 -14.12
C LEU A 221 -9.38 8.21 -15.27
N LYS A 222 -9.75 7.81 -16.49
CA LYS A 222 -8.80 7.61 -17.60
C LYS A 222 -7.92 8.83 -17.90
N HIS A 223 -8.48 10.03 -17.76
CA HIS A 223 -7.74 11.26 -18.04
C HIS A 223 -6.58 11.50 -17.06
N HIS A 224 -6.64 10.94 -15.84
CA HIS A 224 -5.54 11.00 -14.89
C HIS A 224 -4.35 10.10 -15.26
N LEU A 225 -4.54 9.12 -16.16
CA LEU A 225 -3.46 8.26 -16.67
C LEU A 225 -2.67 8.88 -17.81
N LYS A 226 -3.15 9.98 -18.42
CA LYS A 226 -2.49 10.67 -19.54
C LYS A 226 -0.97 10.88 -19.35
N PRO A 227 -0.46 11.25 -18.16
CA PRO A 227 0.98 11.41 -17.97
C PRO A 227 1.82 10.16 -18.28
N LEU A 228 1.25 8.95 -18.24
CA LEU A 228 2.00 7.73 -18.56
C LEU A 228 2.47 7.69 -20.03
N ALA A 229 1.76 8.37 -20.94
CA ALA A 229 2.20 8.49 -22.34
C ALA A 229 3.52 9.28 -22.47
N ASP A 230 3.91 10.05 -21.45
CA ASP A 230 5.16 10.81 -21.43
C ASP A 230 6.35 9.96 -20.89
N ILE A 231 6.15 8.67 -20.57
CA ILE A 231 7.22 7.78 -20.12
C ILE A 231 8.21 7.57 -21.28
N LYS A 232 9.51 7.71 -20.98
CA LYS A 232 10.61 7.48 -21.91
C LYS A 232 11.43 6.29 -21.43
N SER A 233 11.54 5.28 -22.28
CA SER A 233 12.41 4.12 -22.09
C SER A 233 12.92 3.61 -23.44
N LYS A 234 14.03 2.87 -23.43
CA LYS A 234 14.69 2.40 -24.66
C LYS A 234 13.90 1.28 -25.35
N TYR A 235 13.34 0.35 -24.58
CA TYR A 235 12.67 -0.86 -25.07
C TYR A 235 11.17 -0.90 -24.72
N GLY A 236 10.60 0.23 -24.30
CA GLY A 236 9.16 0.37 -24.06
C GLY A 236 8.74 0.22 -22.59
N THR A 237 7.43 0.30 -22.39
CA THR A 237 6.78 0.19 -21.07
C THR A 237 5.86 -1.01 -21.06
N PHE A 238 5.99 -1.87 -20.05
CA PHE A 238 5.22 -3.10 -19.91
C PHE A 238 4.29 -3.04 -18.70
N TYR A 239 3.12 -3.65 -18.82
CA TYR A 239 2.06 -3.60 -17.82
C TYR A 239 1.44 -4.97 -17.59
N VAL A 240 1.20 -5.30 -16.32
CA VAL A 240 0.36 -6.44 -15.91
C VAL A 240 -0.76 -5.95 -15.00
N THR A 241 -1.86 -6.70 -14.93
CA THR A 241 -2.98 -6.39 -14.04
C THR A 241 -2.70 -6.83 -12.61
N GLY A 242 -3.15 -6.02 -11.66
CA GLY A 242 -3.37 -6.41 -10.27
C GLY A 242 -4.85 -6.72 -10.02
N ASN A 243 -5.21 -6.97 -8.77
CA ASN A 243 -6.59 -7.31 -8.41
C ASN A 243 -7.53 -6.09 -8.51
N HIS A 244 -7.02 -4.87 -8.35
CA HIS A 244 -7.84 -3.65 -8.38
C HIS A 244 -8.39 -3.30 -9.76
N GLU A 245 -7.69 -3.69 -10.83
CA GLU A 245 -8.23 -3.54 -12.18
C GLU A 245 -9.51 -4.35 -12.36
N TYR A 246 -9.57 -5.57 -11.83
CA TYR A 246 -10.75 -6.41 -11.94
C TYR A 246 -11.93 -5.85 -11.14
N TYR A 247 -11.68 -5.28 -9.96
CA TYR A 247 -12.71 -4.57 -9.18
C TYR A 247 -13.19 -3.29 -9.87
N SER A 248 -12.32 -2.67 -10.66
CA SER A 248 -12.54 -1.40 -11.33
C SER A 248 -13.06 -1.54 -12.78
N GLY A 249 -13.28 -2.77 -13.25
CA GLY A 249 -13.74 -3.06 -14.60
C GLY A 249 -12.59 -3.17 -15.61
N VAL A 250 -11.76 -4.21 -15.44
CA VAL A 250 -10.52 -4.46 -16.21
C VAL A 250 -10.69 -4.32 -17.72
N LEU A 251 -11.77 -4.89 -18.29
CA LEU A 251 -12.02 -4.86 -19.73
C LEU A 251 -12.17 -3.45 -20.30
N SER A 252 -12.62 -2.49 -19.48
CA SER A 252 -12.70 -1.09 -19.89
C SER A 252 -11.38 -0.34 -19.75
N TRP A 253 -10.45 -0.85 -18.93
CA TRP A 253 -9.16 -0.22 -18.66
C TRP A 253 -8.08 -0.65 -19.65
N LEU A 254 -8.05 -1.92 -20.08
CA LEU A 254 -7.01 -2.41 -20.99
C LEU A 254 -6.89 -1.56 -22.27
N PRO A 255 -7.98 -1.23 -23.00
CA PRO A 255 -7.86 -0.40 -24.20
C PRO A 255 -7.41 1.04 -23.90
N GLU A 256 -7.74 1.57 -22.72
CA GLU A 256 -7.32 2.92 -22.33
C GLU A 256 -5.84 2.98 -21.95
N ILE A 257 -5.29 1.90 -21.38
CA ILE A 257 -3.87 1.76 -21.08
C ILE A 257 -3.07 1.56 -22.36
N GLU A 258 -3.55 0.71 -23.28
CA GLU A 258 -2.89 0.45 -24.56
C GLU A 258 -2.76 1.71 -25.42
N LYS A 259 -3.78 2.59 -25.44
CA LYS A 259 -3.74 3.90 -26.12
C LYS A 259 -2.60 4.82 -25.63
N LEU A 260 -2.02 4.56 -24.47
CA LEU A 260 -0.90 5.33 -23.92
C LEU A 260 0.47 4.80 -24.40
N GLY A 261 0.48 3.81 -25.31
CA GLY A 261 1.71 3.19 -25.82
C GLY A 261 2.33 2.17 -24.86
N ILE A 262 1.53 1.61 -23.95
CA ILE A 262 1.97 0.65 -22.94
C ILE A 262 1.65 -0.77 -23.42
N HIS A 263 2.65 -1.65 -23.41
CA HIS A 263 2.50 -3.06 -23.77
C HIS A 263 1.89 -3.84 -22.60
N ILE A 264 0.66 -4.28 -22.78
CA ILE A 264 -0.05 -5.09 -21.79
C ILE A 264 0.36 -6.56 -21.99
N LEU A 265 0.71 -7.25 -20.90
CA LEU A 265 1.09 -8.66 -20.91
C LEU A 265 0.10 -9.47 -20.06
N LEU A 266 -0.84 -10.17 -20.69
CA LEU A 266 -1.83 -11.02 -20.00
C LEU A 266 -1.57 -12.50 -20.27
N ASN A 267 -0.67 -13.11 -19.49
CA ASN A 267 -0.11 -14.44 -19.77
C ASN A 267 0.60 -14.48 -21.13
N GLU A 268 1.33 -13.41 -21.42
CA GLU A 268 2.00 -13.15 -22.69
C GLU A 268 3.43 -12.68 -22.41
N ASN A 269 4.25 -12.62 -23.47
CA ASN A 269 5.61 -12.16 -23.36
C ASN A 269 6.04 -11.31 -24.56
N LYS A 270 7.18 -10.65 -24.37
CA LYS A 270 7.93 -9.97 -25.41
C LYS A 270 9.41 -10.30 -25.22
N ILE A 271 10.05 -10.78 -26.28
CA ILE A 271 11.51 -10.89 -26.35
C ILE A 271 12.08 -9.53 -26.70
N ILE A 272 13.01 -9.06 -25.88
CA ILE A 272 13.75 -7.81 -26.04
C ILE A 272 15.17 -8.16 -26.45
N HIS A 273 15.59 -7.70 -27.63
CA HIS A 273 16.94 -7.90 -28.13
C HIS A 273 17.86 -6.78 -27.64
N VAL A 274 18.84 -7.13 -26.81
CA VAL A 274 19.83 -6.21 -26.23
C VAL A 274 21.22 -6.63 -26.71
N GLY A 275 21.68 -6.00 -27.80
CA GLY A 275 22.90 -6.44 -28.48
C GLY A 275 22.73 -7.86 -29.01
N GLU A 276 23.60 -8.77 -28.57
CA GLU A 276 23.55 -10.20 -28.90
C GLU A 276 22.69 -11.01 -27.91
N SER A 277 22.19 -10.38 -26.83
CA SER A 277 21.37 -11.04 -25.82
C SER A 277 19.87 -10.95 -26.10
N ASN A 278 19.15 -12.01 -25.73
CA ASN A 278 17.70 -12.08 -25.71
C ASN A 278 17.19 -12.08 -24.27
N LEU A 279 16.47 -11.02 -23.88
CA LEU A 279 15.79 -10.92 -22.60
C LEU A 279 14.29 -11.17 -22.79
N LEU A 280 13.74 -12.14 -22.08
CA LEU A 280 12.29 -12.39 -22.05
C LEU A 280 11.63 -11.49 -21.02
N MET A 281 10.74 -10.61 -21.46
CA MET A 281 9.81 -9.88 -20.61
C MET A 281 8.44 -10.55 -20.67
N ALA A 282 8.12 -11.38 -19.68
CA ALA A 282 6.83 -12.05 -19.56
C ALA A 282 5.94 -11.35 -18.53
N GLY A 283 4.63 -11.49 -18.67
CA GLY A 283 3.67 -10.98 -17.71
C GLY A 283 2.45 -11.87 -17.57
N VAL A 284 1.94 -11.98 -16.34
CA VAL A 284 0.73 -12.77 -16.02
C VAL A 284 -0.32 -11.88 -15.38
N THR A 285 -1.58 -12.31 -15.50
CA THR A 285 -2.70 -11.70 -14.79
C THR A 285 -2.60 -11.94 -13.28
N ASP A 286 -3.35 -11.13 -12.51
CA ASP A 286 -3.52 -11.33 -11.07
C ASP A 286 -3.94 -12.77 -10.72
N LEU A 287 -3.44 -13.30 -9.59
CA LEU A 287 -3.70 -14.69 -9.17
C LEU A 287 -5.20 -15.00 -9.03
N THR A 288 -6.00 -14.02 -8.63
CA THR A 288 -7.44 -14.18 -8.41
C THR A 288 -8.27 -13.86 -9.66
N ALA A 289 -7.64 -13.38 -10.74
CA ALA A 289 -8.30 -12.94 -11.96
C ALA A 289 -9.27 -13.96 -12.55
N GLY A 290 -8.88 -15.25 -12.56
CA GLY A 290 -9.67 -16.35 -13.11
C GLY A 290 -11.03 -16.55 -12.44
N SER A 291 -11.17 -16.14 -11.17
CA SER A 291 -12.44 -16.19 -10.44
C SER A 291 -13.46 -15.17 -10.95
N MET A 292 -12.99 -14.07 -11.54
CA MET A 292 -13.82 -13.00 -12.11
C MET A 292 -13.99 -13.14 -13.62
N ILE A 293 -12.89 -13.47 -14.33
CA ILE A 293 -12.88 -13.69 -15.79
C ILE A 293 -12.06 -14.96 -16.05
N LYS A 294 -12.73 -16.06 -16.39
CA LYS A 294 -12.08 -17.38 -16.58
C LYS A 294 -10.93 -17.35 -17.59
N SER A 295 -11.05 -16.59 -18.69
CA SER A 295 -9.99 -16.46 -19.70
C SER A 295 -8.75 -15.71 -19.19
N HIS A 296 -8.86 -14.98 -18.08
CA HIS A 296 -7.75 -14.28 -17.43
C HIS A 296 -7.14 -15.11 -16.29
N GLN A 297 -7.40 -16.42 -16.20
CA GLN A 297 -6.70 -17.28 -15.27
C GLN A 297 -5.18 -17.13 -15.44
N THR A 298 -4.47 -16.85 -14.35
CA THR A 298 -3.00 -16.69 -14.37
C THR A 298 -2.32 -17.95 -14.90
N ASN A 299 -1.35 -17.79 -15.80
CA ASN A 299 -0.66 -18.90 -16.46
C ASN A 299 0.78 -18.55 -16.83
N PRO A 300 1.74 -18.73 -15.89
CA PRO A 300 3.17 -18.53 -16.15
C PRO A 300 3.76 -19.43 -17.24
N HIS A 301 3.24 -20.66 -17.41
CA HIS A 301 3.68 -21.55 -18.50
C HIS A 301 3.40 -20.94 -19.87
N ARG A 302 2.18 -20.43 -20.08
CA ARG A 302 1.80 -19.74 -21.32
C ARG A 302 2.66 -18.50 -21.55
N ALA A 303 2.95 -17.75 -20.49
CA ALA A 303 3.80 -16.57 -20.57
C ALA A 303 5.27 -16.90 -20.91
N MET A 304 5.74 -18.14 -20.72
CA MET A 304 7.10 -18.56 -21.09
C MET A 304 7.23 -18.97 -22.57
N LEU A 305 6.13 -19.39 -23.21
CA LEU A 305 6.17 -20.03 -24.54
C LEU A 305 6.95 -19.19 -25.57
N GLY A 306 7.93 -19.84 -26.22
CA GLY A 306 8.80 -19.25 -27.24
C GLY A 306 9.99 -18.47 -26.67
N GLY A 307 10.08 -18.30 -25.36
CA GLY A 307 11.15 -17.60 -24.65
C GLY A 307 12.09 -18.51 -23.86
N GLU A 308 11.94 -19.83 -23.98
CA GLU A 308 12.64 -20.83 -23.16
C GLU A 308 14.17 -20.73 -23.28
N SER A 309 14.66 -20.35 -24.47
CA SER A 309 16.07 -20.19 -24.81
C SER A 309 16.63 -18.77 -24.62
N CYS A 310 15.84 -17.84 -24.07
CA CYS A 310 16.33 -16.49 -23.76
C CYS A 310 17.40 -16.54 -22.66
N ASP A 311 18.39 -15.65 -22.75
CA ASP A 311 19.52 -15.59 -21.81
C ASP A 311 19.09 -15.18 -20.40
N TYR A 312 18.02 -14.37 -20.30
CA TYR A 312 17.47 -13.94 -19.02
C TYR A 312 15.95 -13.76 -19.11
N LYS A 313 15.22 -14.35 -18.15
CA LYS A 313 13.76 -14.44 -18.15
C LYS A 313 13.16 -13.76 -16.95
N ILE A 314 12.46 -12.65 -17.20
CA ILE A 314 11.81 -11.85 -16.17
C ILE A 314 10.30 -12.03 -16.26
N LEU A 315 9.66 -12.35 -15.13
CA LEU A 315 8.22 -12.39 -14.97
C LEU A 315 7.70 -11.15 -14.24
N LEU A 316 6.78 -10.43 -14.85
CA LEU A 316 5.96 -9.42 -14.21
C LEU A 316 4.71 -10.08 -13.64
N ALA A 317 4.51 -9.96 -12.33
CA ALA A 317 3.32 -10.49 -11.66
C ALA A 317 2.95 -9.58 -10.49
N HIS A 318 1.70 -9.16 -10.39
CA HIS A 318 1.30 -8.25 -9.32
C HIS A 318 1.51 -8.86 -7.92
N GLN A 319 1.01 -10.10 -7.69
CA GLN A 319 1.14 -10.77 -6.39
C GLN A 319 2.45 -11.55 -6.25
N PRO A 320 3.16 -11.45 -5.11
CA PRO A 320 4.39 -12.21 -4.85
C PRO A 320 4.22 -13.73 -4.96
N ASN A 321 3.05 -14.26 -4.62
CA ASN A 321 2.77 -15.69 -4.62
C ASN A 321 2.85 -16.37 -6.01
N SER A 322 2.88 -15.59 -7.10
CA SER A 322 3.17 -16.14 -8.44
C SER A 322 4.54 -16.81 -8.53
N ILE A 323 5.44 -16.53 -7.57
CA ILE A 323 6.82 -17.03 -7.54
C ILE A 323 6.90 -18.56 -7.51
N TYR A 324 5.89 -19.21 -6.92
CA TYR A 324 5.85 -20.67 -6.81
C TYR A 324 5.73 -21.35 -8.18
N GLU A 325 4.86 -20.82 -9.04
CA GLU A 325 4.73 -21.31 -10.41
C GLU A 325 5.82 -20.74 -11.31
N ALA A 326 6.22 -19.48 -11.12
CA ALA A 326 7.33 -18.87 -11.87
C ALA A 326 8.63 -19.67 -11.76
N ASN A 327 8.94 -20.15 -10.55
CA ASN A 327 10.10 -21.00 -10.29
C ASN A 327 10.01 -22.36 -11.00
N LYS A 328 8.83 -23.00 -11.00
CA LYS A 328 8.63 -24.27 -11.71
C LYS A 328 8.82 -24.15 -13.21
N VAL A 329 8.40 -23.01 -13.79
CA VAL A 329 8.54 -22.73 -15.22
C VAL A 329 9.98 -22.36 -15.60
N GLY A 330 10.79 -21.88 -14.65
CA GLY A 330 12.19 -21.53 -14.88
C GLY A 330 12.41 -20.07 -15.27
N PHE A 331 11.66 -19.14 -14.67
CA PHE A 331 11.98 -17.72 -14.68
C PHE A 331 13.15 -17.42 -13.72
N ASP A 332 13.98 -16.43 -14.07
CA ASP A 332 15.15 -16.03 -13.30
C ASP A 332 14.82 -14.96 -12.26
N LEU A 333 13.92 -14.04 -12.61
CA LEU A 333 13.47 -12.94 -11.75
C LEU A 333 11.97 -12.72 -11.87
N GLN A 334 11.28 -12.63 -10.74
CA GLN A 334 9.94 -12.07 -10.66
C GLN A 334 9.96 -10.64 -10.11
N ILE A 335 9.19 -9.74 -10.71
CA ILE A 335 8.99 -8.37 -10.23
C ILE A 335 7.52 -8.21 -9.84
N SER A 336 7.27 -7.85 -8.58
CA SER A 336 5.94 -7.79 -7.97
C SER A 336 5.68 -6.55 -7.13
N GLY A 337 4.41 -6.34 -6.78
CA GLY A 337 3.90 -5.30 -5.87
C GLY A 337 2.98 -5.91 -4.82
N HIS A 338 1.75 -5.39 -4.72
CA HIS A 338 0.60 -5.93 -3.96
C HIS A 338 0.66 -5.79 -2.44
N THR A 339 1.84 -5.95 -1.83
CA THR A 339 1.94 -6.00 -0.36
C THR A 339 1.86 -4.62 0.30
N HIS A 340 2.15 -3.56 -0.45
CA HIS A 340 2.41 -2.21 0.04
C HIS A 340 3.48 -2.11 1.16
N GLY A 341 4.24 -3.18 1.42
CA GLY A 341 5.01 -3.32 2.66
C GLY A 341 4.16 -3.25 3.94
N GLY A 342 2.85 -3.52 3.85
CA GLY A 342 1.86 -3.33 4.91
C GLY A 342 1.49 -1.86 5.18
N GLN A 343 1.88 -0.94 4.29
CA GLN A 343 1.53 0.48 4.20
C GLN A 343 1.73 1.37 5.45
N PHE A 344 1.08 1.07 6.57
CA PHE A 344 1.18 1.82 7.82
C PHE A 344 0.97 0.91 9.04
N PHE A 345 1.35 1.41 10.22
CA PHE A 345 1.20 0.65 11.46
C PHE A 345 -0.29 0.42 11.83
N PRO A 346 -0.69 -0.78 12.26
CA PRO A 346 0.13 -1.99 12.47
C PRO A 346 0.21 -2.94 11.27
N GLY A 347 -0.41 -2.60 10.13
CA GLY A 347 -0.39 -3.43 8.92
C GLY A 347 1.02 -3.81 8.48
N ASN A 348 1.98 -2.89 8.63
CA ASN A 348 3.40 -3.11 8.35
C ASN A 348 4.09 -4.17 9.25
N VAL A 349 3.48 -4.55 10.38
CA VAL A 349 3.90 -5.66 11.23
C VAL A 349 3.09 -6.91 10.89
N LEU A 350 1.77 -6.77 10.78
CA LEU A 350 0.85 -7.89 10.57
C LEU A 350 1.04 -8.58 9.21
N ILE A 351 1.52 -7.84 8.20
CA ILE A 351 1.72 -8.36 6.84
C ILE A 351 2.66 -9.57 6.79
N TYR A 352 3.63 -9.67 7.69
CA TYR A 352 4.59 -10.78 7.73
C TYR A 352 3.96 -12.12 8.17
N PHE A 353 2.78 -12.09 8.78
CA PHE A 353 2.02 -13.32 9.05
C PHE A 353 1.22 -13.81 7.85
N ALA A 354 0.93 -12.93 6.89
CA ALA A 354 0.13 -13.24 5.71
C ALA A 354 0.97 -13.45 4.44
N GLN A 355 2.14 -12.79 4.35
CA GLN A 355 2.97 -12.76 3.15
C GLN A 355 4.40 -13.19 3.47
N LYS A 356 4.88 -14.20 2.73
CA LYS A 356 6.27 -14.66 2.84
C LYS A 356 7.27 -13.63 2.33
N PHE A 357 6.93 -12.94 1.23
CA PHE A 357 7.77 -11.94 0.59
C PHE A 357 7.07 -10.59 0.65
N VAL A 358 7.54 -9.71 1.54
CA VAL A 358 6.85 -8.44 1.83
C VAL A 358 7.44 -7.27 1.04
N ALA A 359 8.76 -7.09 1.02
CA ALA A 359 9.38 -5.96 0.33
C ALA A 359 10.86 -6.23 0.03
N GLY A 360 11.38 -5.66 -1.05
CA GLY A 360 12.79 -5.79 -1.46
C GLY A 360 13.07 -7.07 -2.25
N LEU A 361 14.37 -7.37 -2.42
CA LEU A 361 14.86 -8.54 -3.15
C LEU A 361 14.94 -9.75 -2.22
N HIS A 362 14.44 -10.88 -2.69
CA HIS A 362 14.47 -12.19 -2.03
C HIS A 362 14.83 -13.28 -3.04
N GLN A 363 15.08 -14.48 -2.52
CA GLN A 363 15.37 -15.68 -3.29
C GLN A 363 14.36 -16.78 -2.96
N TYR A 364 13.93 -17.52 -3.98
CA TYR A 364 13.10 -18.71 -3.85
C TYR A 364 13.58 -19.81 -4.80
N LYS A 365 14.27 -20.81 -4.25
CA LYS A 365 14.72 -22.02 -4.97
C LYS A 365 15.41 -21.73 -6.32
N GLY A 366 16.29 -20.73 -6.35
CA GLY A 366 17.04 -20.31 -7.54
C GLY A 366 16.39 -19.18 -8.35
N THR A 367 15.10 -18.90 -8.16
CA THR A 367 14.43 -17.74 -8.78
C THR A 367 14.45 -16.55 -7.81
N GLN A 368 14.85 -15.38 -8.30
CA GLN A 368 14.79 -14.14 -7.53
C GLN A 368 13.39 -13.54 -7.55
N ILE A 369 13.02 -12.84 -6.49
CA ILE A 369 11.81 -12.01 -6.46
C ILE A 369 12.10 -10.64 -5.87
N TYR A 370 11.72 -9.59 -6.59
CA TYR A 370 11.66 -8.24 -6.07
C TYR A 370 10.22 -7.84 -5.78
N VAL A 371 9.93 -7.44 -4.53
CA VAL A 371 8.60 -6.96 -4.12
C VAL A 371 8.67 -5.47 -3.81
N SER A 372 7.93 -4.68 -4.59
CA SER A 372 7.78 -3.25 -4.40
C SER A 372 6.91 -2.95 -3.18
N ARG A 373 7.25 -1.89 -2.43
CA ARG A 373 6.35 -1.34 -1.40
C ARG A 373 5.19 -0.52 -1.98
N GLY A 374 5.13 -0.38 -3.30
CA GLY A 374 4.12 0.42 -3.99
C GLY A 374 4.53 1.89 -4.12
N THR A 375 4.08 2.50 -5.20
CA THR A 375 4.37 3.87 -5.59
C THR A 375 3.37 4.84 -4.99
N GLY A 376 2.08 4.47 -4.96
CA GLY A 376 0.99 5.26 -4.36
C GLY A 376 0.68 4.82 -2.94
N TYR A 377 -0.60 4.77 -2.61
CA TYR A 377 -1.17 4.18 -1.39
C TYR A 377 -2.60 3.74 -1.68
N TRP A 378 -3.11 2.78 -0.91
CA TRP A 378 -4.47 2.27 -1.01
C TRP A 378 -5.30 2.65 0.22
N GLY A 379 -6.51 3.20 0.01
CA GLY A 379 -7.40 3.61 1.09
C GLY A 379 -6.83 4.76 1.94
N PRO A 380 -6.57 4.57 3.25
CA PRO A 380 -5.93 5.57 4.12
C PRO A 380 -4.68 6.18 3.48
N PRO A 381 -4.62 7.52 3.37
CA PRO A 381 -3.49 8.18 2.71
C PRO A 381 -2.30 8.32 3.66
N PHE A 382 -1.88 7.21 4.28
CA PHE A 382 -0.82 7.12 5.27
C PHE A 382 0.26 6.13 4.84
N ARG A 383 1.52 6.47 5.07
CA ARG A 383 2.68 5.61 4.86
C ARG A 383 3.61 5.64 6.09
N LEU A 384 3.65 4.56 6.87
CA LEU A 384 4.47 4.44 8.09
C LEU A 384 5.25 3.13 8.09
N GLY A 385 6.58 3.18 8.19
CA GLY A 385 7.46 2.00 8.12
C GLY A 385 7.50 1.32 6.73
N ALA A 386 6.69 1.77 5.78
CA ALA A 386 6.65 1.27 4.41
C ALA A 386 6.62 2.44 3.41
N PRO A 387 7.75 3.13 3.19
CA PRO A 387 7.78 4.32 2.34
C PRO A 387 7.43 3.99 0.88
N SER A 388 6.73 4.90 0.21
CA SER A 388 6.45 4.79 -1.23
C SER A 388 7.74 4.82 -2.04
N GLU A 389 7.78 4.01 -3.10
CA GLU A 389 8.97 3.85 -3.93
C GLU A 389 8.70 3.83 -5.44
N ILE A 390 9.68 4.35 -6.17
CA ILE A 390 9.96 3.98 -7.57
C ILE A 390 11.18 3.09 -7.51
N SER A 391 11.02 1.83 -7.90
CA SER A 391 12.10 0.84 -7.81
C SER A 391 12.96 0.92 -9.06
N VAL A 392 14.28 0.95 -8.87
CA VAL A 392 15.27 0.99 -9.94
C VAL A 392 16.12 -0.26 -9.79
N LEU A 393 15.80 -1.27 -10.59
CA LEU A 393 16.49 -2.55 -10.59
C LEU A 393 17.57 -2.51 -11.67
N THR A 394 18.77 -2.98 -11.33
CA THR A 394 19.89 -3.02 -12.26
C THR A 394 20.46 -4.41 -12.28
N LEU A 395 20.44 -5.08 -13.44
CA LEU A 395 21.08 -6.37 -13.61
C LEU A 395 22.60 -6.20 -13.50
N GLN A 396 23.22 -7.01 -12.66
CA GLN A 396 24.67 -6.99 -12.46
C GLN A 396 25.20 -8.42 -12.40
N SER A 397 26.25 -8.69 -13.17
CA SER A 397 27.01 -9.93 -13.03
C SER A 397 27.59 -10.05 -11.61
N VAL A 398 27.54 -11.26 -11.05
CA VAL A 398 28.32 -11.64 -9.87
C VAL A 398 29.40 -12.62 -10.30
N GLU A 399 30.62 -12.38 -9.82
CA GLU A 399 31.78 -13.27 -10.01
C GLU A 399 31.59 -14.62 -9.32
#